data_AF-B9X9Z0-F1
#
_entry.id   AF-B9X9Z0-F1
#
_cell.length_a   1.000
_cell.length_b   1.000
_cell.length_c   1.000
_cell.angle_alpha   90.00
_cell.angle_beta   90.00
_cell.angle_gamma   90.00
#
_symmetry.space_group_name_H-M   'P 1'
#
loop_
_entity.id
_entity.type
_entity.pdbx_description
1 polymer ?
#
loop_
_entity_poly.entity_id
_entity_poly.type
_entity_poly.pdbx_seq_one_letter_code
_entity_poly.pdbx_strand_id
1 'polypeptide(L)'
;MDTTTGQTKQSGTGATSRQMNQILLTHGELVVQQASMAQKRPIIRNPDWLKHVPYLGGVYVLWRNQVGDWIPIYVGESSNLWDRLYEMTCLGRHNAIQKLVDKEGETPIRNVSILERPEINGIHVSFVQLPIGRKEAEEFLIAKWRKTLINKFDKRFQRRTDWQAFEWLQKDFSHFSADAK
;
A
#
# COMPACT_ATOMS: atom_id res chain seq x y z
N MET A 1 21.06 -8.76 -60.26
CA MET A 1 21.62 -9.63 -59.21
C MET A 1 22.74 -8.82 -58.57
N ASP A 2 22.68 -8.32 -57.35
CA ASP A 2 21.75 -8.56 -56.25
C ASP A 2 21.53 -7.29 -55.42
N THR A 3 20.36 -7.23 -54.84
CA THR A 3 19.76 -6.15 -54.06
C THR A 3 20.38 -6.03 -52.66
N THR A 4 20.85 -4.83 -52.32
CA THR A 4 21.30 -4.46 -50.97
C THR A 4 20.08 -4.26 -50.06
N THR A 5 19.77 -5.26 -49.24
CA THR A 5 18.70 -5.20 -48.25
C THR A 5 19.16 -4.40 -47.02
N GLY A 6 18.77 -3.13 -46.94
CA GLY A 6 18.93 -2.30 -45.74
C GLY A 6 17.98 -2.76 -44.64
N GLN A 7 18.51 -3.32 -43.56
CA GLN A 7 17.75 -3.57 -42.33
C GLN A 7 17.58 -2.25 -41.55
N THR A 8 16.40 -1.65 -41.64
CA THR A 8 15.95 -0.62 -40.69
C THR A 8 15.67 -1.27 -39.33
N LYS A 9 16.61 -1.12 -38.39
CA LYS A 9 16.36 -1.39 -36.96
C LYS A 9 15.27 -0.45 -36.46
N GLN A 10 14.10 -1.01 -36.15
CA GLN A 10 13.03 -0.31 -35.45
C GLN A 10 13.51 0.15 -34.06
N SER A 11 13.67 1.46 -33.89
CA SER A 11 14.05 2.15 -32.65
C SER A 11 12.83 2.59 -31.81
N GLY A 12 11.71 1.85 -31.88
CA GLY A 12 10.40 2.31 -31.39
C GLY A 12 10.01 1.94 -29.94
N THR A 13 10.76 1.10 -29.23
CA THR A 13 10.32 0.51 -27.94
C THR A 13 10.72 1.30 -26.69
N GLY A 14 11.68 2.23 -26.79
CA GLY A 14 12.23 2.95 -25.65
C GLY A 14 11.37 4.13 -25.15
N ALA A 15 10.71 4.85 -26.05
CA ALA A 15 9.91 6.03 -25.72
C ALA A 15 8.59 5.66 -25.01
N THR A 16 7.93 4.60 -25.48
CA THR A 16 6.66 4.11 -24.95
C THR A 16 6.82 3.56 -23.54
N SER A 17 7.91 2.82 -23.28
CA SER A 17 8.23 2.29 -21.95
C SER A 17 8.47 3.40 -20.92
N ARG A 18 9.15 4.49 -21.31
CA ARG A 18 9.37 5.65 -20.43
C ARG A 18 8.08 6.38 -20.08
N GLN A 19 7.20 6.60 -21.07
CA GLN A 19 5.91 7.24 -20.84
C GLN A 19 5.00 6.40 -19.93
N MET A 20 4.98 5.08 -20.14
CA MET A 20 4.20 4.17 -19.32
C MET A 20 4.70 4.14 -17.87
N ASN A 21 6.02 4.14 -17.66
CA ASN A 21 6.61 4.26 -16.33
C ASN A 21 6.21 5.59 -15.66
N GLN A 22 6.27 6.70 -16.39
CA GLN A 22 5.88 8.01 -15.84
C GLN A 22 4.41 8.03 -15.39
N ILE A 23 3.51 7.42 -16.17
CA ILE A 23 2.09 7.32 -15.81
C ILE A 23 1.89 6.51 -14.53
N LEU A 24 2.56 5.36 -14.40
CA LEU A 24 2.50 4.52 -13.20
C LEU A 24 3.01 5.27 -11.96
N LEU A 25 4.07 6.08 -12.12
CA LEU A 25 4.62 6.89 -11.04
C LEU A 25 3.67 7.99 -10.60
N THR A 26 3.14 8.76 -11.54
CA THR A 26 2.17 9.82 -11.25
C THR A 26 0.91 9.25 -10.60
N HIS A 27 0.44 8.09 -11.09
CA HIS A 27 -0.70 7.40 -10.50
C HIS A 27 -0.39 6.92 -9.06
N GLY A 28 0.77 6.30 -8.84
CA GLY A 28 1.18 5.84 -7.52
C GLY A 28 1.32 6.98 -6.50
N GLU A 29 1.96 8.09 -6.87
CA GLU A 29 2.09 9.26 -6.01
C GLU A 29 0.73 9.91 -5.70
N LEU A 30 -0.20 9.94 -6.67
CA LEU A 30 -1.57 10.39 -6.42
C LEU A 30 -2.26 9.50 -5.37
N VAL A 31 -2.10 8.18 -5.46
CA VAL A 31 -2.66 7.25 -4.46
C VAL A 31 -2.00 7.46 -3.09
N VAL A 32 -0.68 7.68 -3.02
CA VAL A 32 0.02 8.03 -1.77
C VAL A 32 -0.59 9.28 -1.14
N GLN A 33 -0.77 10.33 -1.93
CA GLN A 33 -1.35 11.59 -1.46
C GLN A 33 -2.77 11.37 -0.94
N GLN A 34 -3.61 10.69 -1.73
CA GLN A 34 -4.99 10.39 -1.34
C GLN A 34 -5.06 9.56 -0.05
N ALA A 35 -4.24 8.50 0.06
CA ALA A 35 -4.22 7.66 1.25
C ALA A 35 -3.74 8.41 2.50
N SER A 36 -2.75 9.30 2.34
CA SER A 36 -2.18 10.11 3.41
C SER A 36 -3.14 11.21 3.88
N MET A 37 -3.90 11.82 2.97
CA MET A 37 -4.90 12.86 3.28
C MET A 37 -6.25 12.28 3.69
N ALA A 38 -6.54 11.02 3.35
CA ALA A 38 -7.79 10.37 3.71
C ALA A 38 -7.98 10.31 5.24
N GLN A 39 -9.25 10.43 5.64
CA GLN A 39 -9.66 10.32 7.03
C GLN A 39 -9.20 8.98 7.62
N LYS A 40 -8.48 9.05 8.74
CA LYS A 40 -7.99 7.90 9.49
C LYS A 40 -9.03 7.55 10.53
N ARG A 41 -9.58 6.34 10.42
CA ARG A 41 -10.74 5.89 11.20
C ARG A 41 -10.31 4.78 12.14
N PRO A 42 -10.72 4.81 13.41
CA PRO A 42 -10.22 3.83 14.38
C PRO A 42 -10.71 2.43 14.03
N ILE A 43 -9.85 1.42 14.24
CA ILE A 43 -10.22 0.02 14.22
C ILE A 43 -10.80 -0.33 15.59
N ILE A 44 -12.12 -0.37 15.65
CA ILE A 44 -12.88 -0.71 16.86
C ILE A 44 -14.02 -1.63 16.48
N ARG A 45 -14.57 -2.35 17.46
CA ARG A 45 -15.74 -3.20 17.26
C ARG A 45 -16.96 -2.36 16.86
N ASN A 46 -17.62 -2.77 15.78
CA ASN A 46 -18.84 -2.15 15.24
C ASN A 46 -18.72 -0.64 14.96
N PRO A 47 -17.84 -0.21 14.04
CA PRO A 47 -17.68 1.21 13.74
C PRO A 47 -18.83 1.77 12.89
N ASP A 48 -19.44 2.87 13.36
CA ASP A 48 -20.45 3.62 12.59
C ASP A 48 -19.94 4.13 11.25
N TRP A 49 -18.63 4.34 11.10
CA TRP A 49 -18.04 4.85 9.88
C TRP A 49 -18.06 3.83 8.72
N LEU A 50 -18.28 2.54 8.99
CA LEU A 50 -18.38 1.50 7.95
C LEU A 50 -19.51 1.77 6.96
N LYS A 51 -20.59 2.45 7.37
CA LYS A 51 -21.70 2.83 6.49
C LYS A 51 -21.29 3.76 5.34
N HIS A 52 -20.09 4.36 5.43
CA HIS A 52 -19.52 5.23 4.41
C HIS A 52 -18.47 4.54 3.53
N VAL A 53 -18.22 3.25 3.76
CA VAL A 53 -17.27 2.47 2.95
C VAL A 53 -17.99 1.96 1.70
N PRO A 54 -17.45 2.18 0.49
CA PRO A 54 -18.07 1.71 -0.74
C PRO A 54 -17.92 0.19 -0.91
N TYR A 55 -18.91 -0.42 -1.57
CA TYR A 55 -18.86 -1.82 -2.06
C TYR A 55 -18.06 -1.91 -3.37
N LEU A 56 -16.86 -1.32 -3.38
CA LEU A 56 -16.00 -1.23 -4.55
C LEU A 56 -14.58 -1.60 -4.17
N GLY A 57 -13.79 -1.90 -5.20
CA GLY A 57 -12.38 -2.18 -5.02
C GLY A 57 -11.59 -0.96 -4.56
N GLY A 58 -10.53 -1.20 -3.80
CA GLY A 58 -9.56 -0.17 -3.47
C GLY A 58 -8.35 -0.69 -2.71
N VAL A 59 -7.56 0.27 -2.23
CA VAL A 59 -6.47 0.03 -1.28
C VAL A 59 -6.85 0.59 0.08
N TYR A 60 -6.32 0.00 1.14
CA TYR A 60 -6.45 0.49 2.51
C TYR A 60 -5.09 0.46 3.20
N VAL A 61 -4.94 1.39 4.12
CA VAL A 61 -3.69 1.59 4.87
C VAL A 61 -4.03 1.58 6.34
N LEU A 62 -3.33 0.77 7.11
CA LEU A 62 -3.37 0.83 8.56
C LEU A 62 -2.31 1.80 9.04
N TRP A 63 -2.67 2.63 10.00
CA TRP A 63 -1.87 3.69 10.55
C TRP A 63 -1.77 3.52 12.06
N ARG A 64 -0.63 3.93 12.60
CA ARG A 64 -0.47 4.19 14.02
C ARG A 64 -0.18 5.67 14.22
N ASN A 65 -0.83 6.29 15.20
CA ASN A 65 -0.43 7.62 15.64
C ASN A 65 0.78 7.47 16.59
N GLN A 66 1.91 8.06 16.24
CA GLN A 66 3.08 8.18 17.11
C GLN A 66 3.40 9.66 17.26
N VAL A 67 3.20 10.20 18.46
CA VAL A 67 3.61 11.56 18.84
C VAL A 67 3.10 12.63 17.86
N GLY A 68 1.83 12.51 17.41
CA GLY A 68 1.20 13.46 16.50
C GLY A 68 1.36 13.13 15.01
N ASP A 69 2.25 12.20 14.66
CA ASP A 69 2.47 11.75 13.29
C ASP A 69 1.76 10.42 12.99
N TRP A 70 1.25 10.30 11.77
CA TRP A 70 0.61 9.08 11.29
C TRP A 70 1.59 8.22 10.51
N ILE A 71 1.94 7.08 11.09
CA ILE A 71 2.89 6.15 10.49
C ILE A 71 2.11 5.00 9.84
N PRO A 72 2.30 4.73 8.53
CA PRO A 72 1.68 3.59 7.88
C PRO A 72 2.36 2.32 8.35
N ILE A 73 1.58 1.36 8.85
CA ILE A 73 2.07 0.09 9.39
C ILE A 73 1.65 -1.10 8.54
N TYR A 74 0.62 -0.98 7.71
CA TYR A 74 0.20 -2.04 6.79
C TYR A 74 -0.49 -1.45 5.57
N VAL A 75 -0.32 -2.08 4.41
CA VAL A 75 -1.08 -1.77 3.19
C VAL A 75 -1.72 -3.06 2.71
N GLY A 76 -2.97 -2.97 2.27
CA GLY A 76 -3.63 -4.05 1.56
C GLY A 76 -4.53 -3.52 0.45
N GLU A 77 -4.88 -4.39 -0.48
CA GLU A 77 -5.97 -4.15 -1.43
C GLU A 77 -7.15 -5.10 -1.21
N SER A 78 -8.29 -4.73 -1.78
CA SER A 78 -9.46 -5.58 -1.89
C SER A 78 -10.26 -5.26 -3.15
N SER A 79 -10.89 -6.26 -3.74
CA SER A 79 -11.96 -6.07 -4.74
C SER A 79 -13.25 -5.50 -4.14
N ASN A 80 -13.43 -5.63 -2.82
CA ASN A 80 -14.53 -5.05 -2.05
C ASN A 80 -14.00 -4.49 -0.73
N LEU A 81 -13.92 -3.16 -0.63
CA LEU A 81 -13.46 -2.46 0.57
C LEU A 81 -14.40 -2.70 1.75
N TRP A 82 -15.72 -2.71 1.54
CA TRP A 82 -16.68 -2.89 2.63
C TRP A 82 -16.49 -4.24 3.32
N ASP A 83 -16.48 -5.34 2.55
CA ASP A 83 -16.31 -6.70 3.11
C ASP A 83 -14.99 -6.80 3.90
N ARG A 84 -13.90 -6.28 3.32
CA ARG A 84 -12.57 -6.34 3.92
C ARG A 84 -12.47 -5.53 5.20
N LEU A 85 -13.01 -4.32 5.21
CA LEU A 85 -12.98 -3.46 6.40
C LEU A 85 -13.96 -3.96 7.47
N TYR A 86 -15.10 -4.55 7.09
CA TYR A 86 -16.01 -5.21 8.01
C TYR A 86 -15.35 -6.41 8.69
N GLU A 87 -14.71 -7.30 7.93
CA GLU A 87 -13.97 -8.44 8.48
C GLU A 87 -12.90 -7.99 9.48
N MET A 88 -12.21 -6.91 9.16
CA MET A 88 -11.15 -6.35 9.97
C MET A 88 -11.66 -5.70 11.26
N THR A 89 -12.75 -4.92 11.19
CA THR A 89 -13.19 -4.03 12.28
C THR A 89 -14.37 -4.58 13.07
N CYS A 90 -15.15 -5.51 12.54
CA CYS A 90 -16.26 -6.14 13.27
C CYS A 90 -15.89 -7.55 13.73
N LEU A 91 -15.22 -8.33 12.87
CA LEU A 91 -14.89 -9.72 13.17
C LEU A 91 -13.48 -9.87 13.77
N GLY A 92 -12.59 -8.92 13.47
CA GLY A 92 -11.17 -9.04 13.82
C GLY A 92 -10.46 -10.19 13.09
N ARG A 93 -11.05 -10.71 12.00
CA ARG A 93 -10.60 -11.93 11.32
C ARG A 93 -9.57 -11.70 10.24
N HIS A 94 -8.96 -10.51 10.20
CA HIS A 94 -7.99 -10.17 9.17
C HIS A 94 -6.55 -10.51 9.57
N ASN A 95 -5.81 -11.19 8.69
CA ASN A 95 -4.43 -11.63 8.94
C ASN A 95 -3.47 -10.49 9.36
N ALA A 96 -3.68 -9.26 8.88
CA ALA A 96 -2.87 -8.13 9.31
C ALA A 96 -3.10 -7.78 10.79
N ILE A 97 -4.35 -7.83 11.26
CA ILE A 97 -4.71 -7.55 12.66
C ILE A 97 -4.14 -8.64 13.56
N GLN A 98 -4.24 -9.90 13.14
CA GLN A 98 -3.61 -11.02 13.82
C GLN A 98 -2.09 -10.84 13.92
N LYS A 99 -1.41 -10.52 12.82
CA LYS A 99 0.05 -10.28 12.82
C LYS A 99 0.48 -9.10 13.68
N LEU A 100 -0.32 -8.02 13.74
CA LEU A 100 -0.04 -6.87 14.59
C LEU A 100 -0.07 -7.28 16.06
N VAL A 101 -1.08 -8.04 16.43
CA VAL A 101 -1.23 -8.59 17.78
C VAL A 101 -0.16 -9.61 18.11
N ASP A 102 0.20 -10.52 17.20
CA ASP A 102 1.23 -11.54 17.43
C ASP A 102 2.64 -10.93 17.56
N LYS A 103 2.91 -9.81 16.88
CA LYS A 103 4.20 -9.12 16.95
C LYS A 103 4.36 -8.33 18.26
N GLU A 104 3.26 -7.88 18.85
CA GLU A 104 3.25 -6.97 20.01
C GLU A 104 2.81 -7.64 21.31
N GLY A 105 2.15 -8.80 21.22
CA GLY A 105 1.59 -9.49 22.37
C GLY A 105 2.60 -10.39 23.08
N GLU A 106 2.95 -10.04 24.31
CA GLU A 106 3.57 -10.94 25.30
C GLU A 106 2.53 -11.83 26.01
N THR A 107 1.21 -11.60 25.82
CA THR A 107 0.19 -12.16 26.72
C THR A 107 -0.81 -13.08 26.01
N PRO A 108 -0.85 -14.39 26.35
CA PRO A 108 -1.90 -15.29 25.89
C PRO A 108 -3.18 -15.07 26.71
N ILE A 109 -3.99 -14.08 26.35
CA ILE A 109 -5.31 -13.90 26.99
C ILE A 109 -6.34 -14.68 26.17
N ARG A 110 -6.64 -15.90 26.62
CA ARG A 110 -7.78 -16.68 26.14
C ARG A 110 -9.06 -15.90 26.48
N ASN A 111 -9.97 -15.73 25.51
CA ASN A 111 -11.33 -15.16 25.63
C ASN A 111 -11.53 -13.65 25.44
N VAL A 112 -10.51 -12.85 25.08
CA VAL A 112 -10.71 -11.42 24.73
C VAL A 112 -10.78 -11.27 23.21
N SER A 113 -11.74 -10.48 22.71
CA SER A 113 -11.82 -10.16 21.28
C SER A 113 -10.52 -9.51 20.83
N ILE A 114 -10.02 -9.86 19.65
CA ILE A 114 -8.80 -9.24 19.11
C ILE A 114 -8.92 -7.72 18.99
N LEU A 115 -10.15 -7.20 18.83
CA LEU A 115 -10.45 -5.78 18.74
C LEU A 115 -10.47 -5.05 20.08
N GLU A 116 -10.49 -5.79 21.20
CA GLU A 116 -10.43 -5.26 22.56
C GLU A 116 -8.99 -5.27 23.10
N ARG A 117 -8.04 -5.73 22.28
CA ARG A 117 -6.63 -5.83 22.67
C ARG A 117 -5.95 -4.45 22.69
N PRO A 118 -5.16 -4.12 23.73
CA PRO A 118 -4.44 -2.85 23.80
C PRO A 118 -3.56 -2.54 22.59
N GLU A 119 -2.99 -3.57 21.96
CA GLU A 119 -2.14 -3.46 20.77
C GLU A 119 -2.90 -2.93 19.54
N ILE A 120 -4.22 -3.15 19.50
CA ILE A 120 -5.12 -2.63 18.48
C ILE A 120 -5.55 -1.19 18.80
N ASN A 121 -5.51 -0.77 20.07
CA ASN A 121 -5.82 0.60 20.44
C ASN A 121 -4.85 1.56 19.75
N GLY A 122 -5.40 2.61 19.14
CA GLY A 122 -4.61 3.58 18.37
C GLY A 122 -4.29 3.16 16.93
N ILE A 123 -4.70 1.97 16.50
CA ILE A 123 -4.65 1.59 15.08
C ILE A 123 -5.84 2.19 14.35
N HIS A 124 -5.54 2.85 13.25
CA HIS A 124 -6.53 3.49 12.39
C HIS A 124 -6.40 2.95 10.96
N VAL A 125 -7.47 3.07 10.19
CA VAL A 125 -7.51 2.70 8.78
C VAL A 125 -7.92 3.90 7.94
N SER A 126 -7.25 4.11 6.81
CA SER A 126 -7.76 4.92 5.71
C SER A 126 -7.89 4.04 4.47
N PHE A 127 -8.68 4.49 3.50
CA PHE A 127 -8.87 3.76 2.24
C PHE A 127 -9.01 4.71 1.07
N VAL A 128 -8.64 4.21 -0.11
CA VAL A 128 -8.77 4.89 -1.40
C VAL A 128 -9.50 3.94 -2.34
N GLN A 129 -10.62 4.40 -2.89
CA GLN A 129 -11.39 3.64 -3.88
C GLN A 129 -10.65 3.61 -5.21
N LEU A 130 -10.39 2.42 -5.72
CA LEU A 130 -9.69 2.15 -6.98
C LEU A 130 -10.37 0.95 -7.67
N PRO A 131 -11.27 1.18 -8.64
CA PRO A 131 -11.97 0.09 -9.33
C PRO A 131 -11.04 -0.75 -10.22
N ILE A 132 -9.89 -0.20 -10.62
CA ILE A 132 -8.82 -0.87 -11.38
C ILE A 132 -7.45 -0.44 -10.81
N GLY A 133 -6.38 -1.17 -11.15
CA GLY A 133 -5.01 -0.78 -10.77
C GLY A 133 -4.68 -0.96 -9.27
N ARG A 134 -5.53 -1.67 -8.52
CA ARG A 134 -5.37 -1.82 -7.05
C ARG A 134 -4.10 -2.54 -6.64
N LYS A 135 -3.70 -3.54 -7.43
CA LYS A 135 -2.53 -4.35 -7.14
C LYS A 135 -1.28 -3.52 -7.33
N GLU A 136 -1.19 -2.81 -8.44
CA GLU A 136 -0.11 -1.88 -8.75
C GLU A 136 -0.03 -0.76 -7.70
N ALA A 137 -1.17 -0.23 -7.25
CA ALA A 137 -1.25 0.75 -6.19
C ALA A 137 -0.78 0.20 -4.82
N GLU A 138 -1.24 -0.99 -4.42
CA GLU A 138 -0.76 -1.70 -3.23
C GLU A 138 0.76 -1.88 -3.28
N GLU A 139 1.28 -2.39 -4.42
CA GLU A 139 2.70 -2.60 -4.63
C GLU A 139 3.51 -1.31 -4.50
N PHE A 140 3.02 -0.21 -5.10
CA PHE A 140 3.64 1.12 -5.01
C PHE A 140 3.70 1.63 -3.57
N LEU A 141 2.58 1.54 -2.83
CA LEU A 141 2.51 2.00 -1.45
C LEU A 141 3.43 1.17 -0.54
N ILE A 142 3.50 -0.14 -0.78
CA ILE A 142 4.43 -1.02 -0.06
C ILE A 142 5.87 -0.60 -0.33
N ALA A 143 6.22 -0.32 -1.58
CA ALA A 143 7.53 0.17 -1.96
C ALA A 143 7.88 1.50 -1.28
N LYS A 144 6.96 2.47 -1.31
CA LYS A 144 7.12 3.80 -0.73
C LYS A 144 7.34 3.76 0.77
N TRP A 145 6.57 2.95 1.49
CA TRP A 145 6.56 2.90 2.95
C TRP A 145 7.27 1.67 3.55
N ARG A 146 8.04 0.92 2.76
CA ARG A 146 8.67 -0.36 3.14
C ARG A 146 9.39 -0.39 4.50
N LYS A 147 9.88 0.75 4.98
CA LYS A 147 10.62 0.86 6.25
C LYS A 147 9.71 0.73 7.47
N THR A 148 8.43 1.08 7.35
CA THR A 148 7.48 1.14 8.47
C THR A 148 6.45 0.01 8.42
N LEU A 149 6.25 -0.61 7.26
CA LEU A 149 5.23 -1.63 7.08
C LEU A 149 5.62 -2.98 7.69
N ILE A 150 4.62 -3.69 8.22
CA ILE A 150 4.76 -5.07 8.68
C ILE A 150 4.61 -6.09 7.54
N ASN A 151 3.99 -5.71 6.41
CA ASN A 151 3.90 -6.59 5.26
C ASN A 151 5.28 -6.67 4.59
N LYS A 152 5.74 -7.90 4.35
CA LYS A 152 7.03 -8.12 3.70
C LYS A 152 6.87 -7.91 2.20
N PHE A 153 7.87 -7.29 1.61
CA PHE A 153 8.10 -7.31 0.16
C PHE A 153 8.21 -8.77 -0.30
N ASP A 154 7.28 -9.25 -1.12
CA ASP A 154 7.28 -10.64 -1.58
C ASP A 154 8.33 -10.85 -2.70
N LYS A 155 8.89 -12.05 -2.83
CA LYS A 155 9.82 -12.45 -3.89
C LYS A 155 9.25 -12.26 -5.30
N ARG A 156 7.91 -12.20 -5.43
CA ARG A 156 7.23 -11.89 -6.70
C ARG A 156 7.54 -10.46 -7.18
N PHE A 157 7.81 -9.53 -6.26
CA PHE A 157 8.21 -8.15 -6.56
C PHE A 157 9.62 -8.06 -7.16
N GLN A 158 10.56 -8.90 -6.71
CA GLN A 158 11.97 -8.82 -7.13
C GLN A 158 12.20 -9.21 -8.60
N ARG A 159 11.20 -9.83 -9.26
CA ARG A 159 11.32 -10.37 -10.62
C ARG A 159 10.67 -9.49 -11.69
N ARG A 160 10.02 -8.39 -11.30
CA ARG A 160 9.37 -7.45 -12.20
C ARG A 160 10.41 -6.53 -12.82
N THR A 161 10.59 -6.54 -14.14
CA THR A 161 11.62 -5.74 -14.84
C THR A 161 11.34 -4.23 -14.78
N ASP A 162 10.09 -3.83 -14.61
CA ASP A 162 9.66 -2.46 -14.31
C ASP A 162 10.10 -1.97 -12.93
N TRP A 163 10.52 -2.88 -12.04
CA TRP A 163 11.10 -2.53 -10.74
C TRP A 163 12.51 -1.91 -10.85
N GLN A 164 13.28 -2.20 -11.92
CA GLN A 164 14.55 -1.50 -12.16
C GLN A 164 14.34 0.00 -12.36
N ALA A 165 13.17 0.41 -12.87
CA ALA A 165 12.80 1.83 -12.92
C ALA A 165 12.54 2.39 -11.51
N PHE A 166 11.96 1.61 -10.60
CA PHE A 166 11.75 1.97 -9.18
C PHE A 166 13.04 2.03 -8.36
N GLU A 167 14.02 1.15 -8.59
CA GLU A 167 15.34 1.25 -7.96
C GLU A 167 16.08 2.53 -8.36
N TRP A 168 15.86 3.02 -9.57
CA TRP A 168 16.37 4.33 -10.04
C TRP A 168 15.76 5.48 -9.23
N LEU A 169 14.44 5.46 -8.97
CA LEU A 169 13.78 6.46 -8.12
C LEU A 169 14.28 6.46 -6.67
N GLN A 170 14.63 5.30 -6.11
CA GLN A 170 15.18 5.25 -4.75
C GLN A 170 16.54 5.96 -4.63
N LYS A 171 17.31 6.06 -5.71
CA LYS A 171 18.56 6.84 -5.76
C LYS A 171 18.31 8.34 -5.89
N ASP A 172 17.27 8.77 -6.61
CA ASP A 172 16.92 10.19 -6.71
C ASP A 172 16.29 10.73 -5.41
N PHE A 173 15.52 9.91 -4.68
CA PHE A 173 14.94 10.34 -3.40
C PHE A 173 15.92 10.34 -2.21
N SER A 174 17.11 9.72 -2.32
CA SER A 174 18.17 9.91 -1.31
C SER A 174 18.76 11.32 -1.29
N HIS A 175 18.51 12.13 -2.32
CA HIS A 175 18.94 13.54 -2.36
C HIS A 175 17.93 14.52 -1.75
N PHE A 176 16.69 14.10 -1.45
CA PHE A 176 15.67 14.96 -0.83
C PHE A 176 15.63 14.91 0.70
N SER A 177 16.51 14.12 1.34
CA SER A 177 16.58 13.98 2.81
C SER A 177 17.85 14.56 3.43
N ALA A 178 18.62 15.36 2.69
CA ALA A 178 19.86 15.96 3.21
C ALA A 178 19.69 17.36 3.80
N ASP A 179 18.63 18.11 3.46
CA ASP A 179 18.44 19.50 3.90
C ASP A 179 17.23 19.67 4.84
N ALA A 180 17.22 18.89 5.91
CA ALA A 180 16.41 19.18 7.10
C ALA A 180 17.30 19.12 8.34
N LYS A 181 18.14 20.15 8.48
CA LYS A 181 18.72 20.62 9.75
C LYS A 181 18.76 22.13 9.75
#